data_AF-A0A935XER5-F1
#
_entry.id   AF-A0A935XER5-F1
#
_cell.length_a   1.000
_cell.length_b   1.000
_cell.length_c   1.000
_cell.angle_alpha   90.00
_cell.angle_beta   90.00
_cell.angle_gamma   90.00
#
_symmetry.space_group_name_H-M   'P 1'
#
loop_
_entity.id
_entity.type
_entity.pdbx_description
1 polymer ?
#
loop_
_entity_poly.entity_id
_entity_poly.type
_entity_poly.pdbx_seq_one_letter_code
_entity_poly.pdbx_strand_id
1 'polypeptide(L)'
;MRPAPMEGSWLLSGYEVGRGALFGRLTVRKVPGTDDEFTSRAVYRFASGGDPVVREGKSVVYTGHQWRGRSAAPGTSADSSWREVMSVEPGWQEMSGRWFRGGYDEFGIDISAQRISGGTVVAGVVPKALKRGARDVELTVFGANLPRSVSTGTIDFGPGITATRVVRSSPDEIVVRVNVDSAARVGNRDLVVGGASLKEAVVAYDKVDRIRVSPNSNMARVGGVRFPKQFAQFEALGISYGPDGKPDTADDISVGTVPVTWSLEEYGVTFKDDDVRWVGSLDQRGVFTPAVDGPNPDRAGSRNNIGDVYVVATYQLPGGARPIKARSLLIVTVPLYMRWEPARTAP
;
A
#
# COMPACT_ATOMS: atom_id res chain seq x y z
N MET A 1 -23.35 -6.43 -26.62
CA MET A 1 -22.09 -6.75 -25.91
C MET A 1 -22.44 -7.80 -24.85
N ARG A 2 -21.65 -8.85 -24.63
CA ARG A 2 -21.98 -9.88 -23.63
C ARG A 2 -21.82 -9.30 -22.21
N PRO A 3 -22.81 -9.44 -21.31
CA PRO A 3 -22.68 -9.01 -19.91
C PRO A 3 -21.45 -9.63 -19.25
N ALA A 4 -20.69 -8.86 -18.47
CA ALA A 4 -19.54 -9.35 -17.72
C ALA A 4 -20.02 -10.28 -16.59
N PRO A 5 -19.64 -11.57 -16.55
CA PRO A 5 -20.14 -12.53 -15.58
C PRO A 5 -19.45 -12.36 -14.21
N MET A 6 -19.60 -11.21 -13.54
CA MET A 6 -18.82 -10.85 -12.35
C MET A 6 -19.24 -11.57 -11.06
N GLU A 7 -20.41 -12.20 -11.04
CA GLU A 7 -20.94 -12.86 -9.84
C GLU A 7 -20.01 -13.94 -9.31
N GLY A 8 -19.89 -14.01 -7.99
CA GLY A 8 -19.07 -15.01 -7.31
C GLY A 8 -18.19 -14.42 -6.21
N SER A 9 -17.24 -15.23 -5.77
CA SER A 9 -16.25 -14.85 -4.76
C SER A 9 -14.89 -14.63 -5.40
N TRP A 10 -14.21 -13.59 -4.92
CA TRP A 10 -12.92 -13.15 -5.39
C TRP A 10 -11.97 -13.03 -4.21
N LEU A 11 -10.77 -13.58 -4.34
CA LEU A 11 -9.67 -13.43 -3.41
C LEU A 11 -9.08 -12.05 -3.62
N LEU A 12 -9.11 -11.23 -2.57
CA LEU A 12 -8.67 -9.85 -2.60
C LEU A 12 -7.27 -9.73 -1.97
N SER A 13 -6.41 -8.98 -2.63
CA SER A 13 -5.12 -8.52 -2.12
C SER A 13 -4.99 -7.03 -2.39
N GLY A 14 -4.24 -6.32 -1.56
CA GLY A 14 -3.99 -4.91 -1.80
C GLY A 14 -2.95 -4.31 -0.89
N TYR A 15 -2.69 -3.02 -1.09
CA TYR A 15 -1.72 -2.27 -0.30
C TYR A 15 -2.22 -0.84 -0.06
N GLU A 16 -2.24 -0.41 1.20
CA GLU A 16 -2.52 0.99 1.59
C GLU A 16 -1.22 1.63 2.09
N VAL A 17 -0.82 2.73 1.45
CA VAL A 17 0.36 3.50 1.89
C VAL A 17 0.17 3.95 3.33
N GLY A 18 1.15 3.66 4.19
CA GLY A 18 1.14 3.99 5.61
C GLY A 18 0.48 2.91 6.49
N ARG A 19 -0.14 1.88 5.91
CA ARG A 19 -0.79 0.79 6.67
C ARG A 19 -0.35 -0.61 6.23
N GLY A 20 0.04 -0.77 4.98
CA GLY A 20 0.66 -1.96 4.42
C GLY A 20 -0.31 -2.88 3.65
N ALA A 21 0.13 -4.12 3.46
CA ALA A 21 -0.59 -5.12 2.69
C ALA A 21 -1.89 -5.55 3.40
N LEU A 22 -2.89 -5.93 2.60
CA LEU A 22 -4.14 -6.50 3.06
C LEU A 22 -4.57 -7.69 2.21
N PHE A 23 -5.37 -8.57 2.80
CA PHE A 23 -5.89 -9.76 2.15
C PHE A 23 -7.31 -10.06 2.62
N GLY A 24 -8.14 -10.64 1.75
CA GLY A 24 -9.51 -10.95 2.10
C GLY A 24 -10.34 -11.53 0.96
N ARG A 25 -11.65 -11.34 1.05
CA ARG A 25 -12.60 -11.74 0.01
C ARG A 25 -13.48 -10.59 -0.41
N LEU A 26 -13.82 -10.59 -1.69
CA LEU A 26 -14.87 -9.77 -2.29
C LEU A 26 -15.95 -10.71 -2.84
N THR A 27 -17.18 -10.55 -2.36
CA THR A 27 -18.34 -11.26 -2.89
C THR A 27 -19.14 -10.31 -3.77
N VAL A 28 -19.41 -10.72 -5.00
CA VAL A 28 -20.13 -9.94 -6.01
C VAL A 28 -21.45 -10.64 -6.35
N ARG A 29 -22.55 -9.89 -6.38
CA ARG A 29 -23.89 -10.37 -6.75
C ARG A 29 -24.48 -9.46 -7.81
N LYS A 30 -25.10 -10.03 -8.84
CA LYS A 30 -25.78 -9.25 -9.88
C LYS A 30 -27.06 -8.65 -9.33
N VAL A 31 -27.38 -7.42 -9.75
CA VAL A 31 -28.67 -6.82 -9.44
C VAL A 31 -29.73 -7.41 -10.38
N PRO A 32 -30.82 -8.01 -9.88
CA PRO A 32 -31.86 -8.60 -10.73
C PRO A 32 -32.42 -7.61 -11.75
N GLY A 33 -32.57 -8.05 -13.00
CA GLY A 33 -33.13 -7.23 -14.08
C GLY A 33 -32.17 -6.24 -14.74
N THR A 34 -30.91 -6.21 -14.32
CA THR A 34 -29.85 -5.40 -14.95
C THR A 34 -28.85 -6.29 -15.67
N ASP A 35 -27.98 -5.75 -16.52
CA ASP A 35 -26.91 -6.53 -17.17
C ASP A 35 -25.51 -6.22 -16.63
N ASP A 36 -25.34 -5.04 -16.05
CA ASP A 36 -24.05 -4.45 -15.71
C ASP A 36 -23.98 -3.92 -14.27
N GLU A 37 -25.07 -4.00 -13.50
CA GLU A 37 -25.10 -3.57 -12.09
C GLU A 37 -24.89 -4.72 -11.11
N PHE A 38 -24.11 -4.44 -10.07
CA PHE A 38 -23.74 -5.40 -9.04
C PHE A 38 -23.79 -4.78 -7.65
N THR A 39 -24.04 -5.63 -6.65
CA THR A 39 -23.74 -5.34 -5.25
C THR A 39 -22.49 -6.11 -4.84
N SER A 40 -21.72 -5.52 -3.93
CA SER A 40 -20.46 -6.10 -3.45
C SER A 40 -20.38 -6.09 -1.94
N ARG A 41 -19.70 -7.11 -1.39
CA ARG A 41 -19.31 -7.16 0.02
C ARG A 41 -17.86 -7.60 0.13
N ALA A 42 -16.99 -6.70 0.57
CA ALA A 42 -15.59 -6.98 0.84
C ALA A 42 -15.38 -7.22 2.34
N VAL A 43 -14.61 -8.25 2.69
CA VAL A 43 -14.10 -8.50 4.04
C VAL A 43 -12.61 -8.77 3.93
N TYR A 44 -11.78 -7.92 4.51
CA TYR A 44 -10.33 -8.05 4.46
C TYR A 44 -9.67 -7.64 5.77
N ARG A 45 -8.43 -8.09 5.98
CA ARG A 45 -7.59 -7.71 7.12
C ARG A 45 -6.29 -7.13 6.61
N PHE A 46 -5.77 -6.16 7.34
CA PHE A 46 -4.39 -5.71 7.14
C PHE A 46 -3.44 -6.73 7.75
N ALA A 47 -2.35 -7.01 7.05
CA ALA A 47 -1.34 -7.95 7.52
C ALA A 47 -0.56 -7.42 8.73
N SER A 48 -0.59 -6.10 8.96
CA SER A 48 -0.12 -5.46 10.20
C SER A 48 -1.00 -5.74 11.42
N GLY A 49 -2.15 -6.40 11.23
CA GLY A 49 -3.09 -6.80 12.29
C GLY A 49 -4.33 -5.91 12.39
N GLY A 50 -5.09 -6.13 13.46
CA GLY A 50 -6.36 -5.46 13.75
C GLY A 50 -7.61 -6.24 13.28
N ASP A 51 -8.75 -5.62 13.51
CA ASP A 51 -10.06 -6.19 13.15
C ASP A 51 -10.27 -6.24 11.63
N PRO A 52 -11.10 -7.18 11.13
CA PRO A 52 -11.47 -7.17 9.73
C PRO A 52 -12.17 -5.87 9.37
N VAL A 53 -11.82 -5.33 8.21
CA VAL A 53 -12.57 -4.27 7.56
C VAL A 53 -13.67 -4.91 6.71
N VAL A 54 -14.90 -4.46 6.91
CA VAL A 54 -16.06 -4.84 6.11
C VAL A 54 -16.50 -3.65 5.29
N ARG A 55 -16.75 -3.85 4.00
CA ARG A 55 -17.30 -2.85 3.09
C ARG A 55 -18.45 -3.41 2.28
N GLU A 56 -19.52 -2.64 2.15
CA GLU A 56 -20.67 -2.95 1.29
C GLU A 56 -20.75 -1.91 0.20
N GLY A 57 -20.98 -2.36 -1.03
CA GLY A 57 -20.90 -1.51 -2.20
C GLY A 57 -21.91 -1.82 -3.28
N LYS A 58 -21.97 -0.88 -4.23
CA LYS A 58 -22.69 -0.99 -5.49
C LYS A 58 -21.74 -0.61 -6.61
N SER A 59 -21.87 -1.25 -7.75
CA SER A 59 -20.98 -1.05 -8.88
C SER A 59 -21.67 -1.26 -10.22
N VAL A 60 -21.14 -0.61 -11.24
CA VAL A 60 -21.49 -0.81 -12.65
C VAL A 60 -20.23 -1.25 -13.41
N VAL A 61 -20.37 -2.18 -14.36
CA VAL A 61 -19.28 -2.57 -15.26
C VAL A 61 -19.54 -2.01 -16.66
N TYR A 62 -18.87 -0.91 -16.97
CA TYR A 62 -18.94 -0.34 -18.31
C TYR A 62 -18.15 -1.19 -19.30
N THR A 63 -18.68 -1.29 -20.52
CA THR A 63 -18.00 -1.90 -21.68
C THR A 63 -17.44 -3.31 -21.42
N GLY A 64 -18.01 -4.03 -20.46
CA GLY A 64 -17.60 -5.40 -20.11
C GLY A 64 -16.32 -5.53 -19.26
N HIS A 65 -15.64 -4.43 -18.94
CA HIS A 65 -14.34 -4.45 -18.25
C HIS A 65 -14.05 -3.30 -17.27
N GLN A 66 -14.80 -2.20 -17.31
CA GLN A 66 -14.53 -1.02 -16.48
C GLN A 66 -15.42 -1.03 -15.25
N TRP A 67 -14.94 -1.59 -14.15
CA TRP A 67 -15.64 -1.58 -12.88
C TRP A 67 -15.61 -0.18 -12.27
N ARG A 68 -16.78 0.39 -12.01
CA ARG A 68 -16.97 1.65 -11.27
C ARG A 68 -17.90 1.39 -10.10
N GLY A 69 -17.34 1.45 -8.90
CA GLY A 69 -18.06 1.15 -7.68
C GLY A 69 -17.99 2.27 -6.65
N ARG A 70 -18.86 2.15 -5.66
CA ARG A 70 -18.74 2.84 -4.38
C ARG A 70 -19.00 1.85 -3.26
N SER A 71 -18.18 1.89 -2.21
CA SER A 71 -18.41 1.09 -1.01
C SER A 71 -18.12 1.87 0.27
N ALA A 72 -18.80 1.49 1.34
CA ALA A 72 -18.63 2.09 2.66
C ALA A 72 -18.69 1.02 3.75
N ALA A 73 -18.33 1.37 4.98
CA ALA A 73 -18.57 0.47 6.11
C ALA A 73 -20.10 0.30 6.32
N PRO A 74 -20.57 -0.87 6.77
CA PRO A 74 -22.00 -1.08 7.00
C PRO A 74 -22.62 -0.01 7.92
N GLY A 75 -23.78 0.50 7.54
CA GLY A 75 -24.51 1.50 8.34
C GLY A 75 -23.94 2.93 8.31
N THR A 76 -22.96 3.22 7.45
CA THR A 76 -22.39 4.57 7.31
C THR A 76 -23.03 5.38 6.17
N SER A 77 -22.87 6.71 6.20
CA SER A 77 -23.44 7.60 5.18
C SER A 77 -22.79 7.40 3.81
N ALA A 78 -23.54 7.69 2.74
CA ALA A 78 -23.02 7.64 1.37
C ALA A 78 -21.81 8.58 1.16
N ASP A 79 -21.71 9.67 1.90
CA ASP A 79 -20.60 10.63 1.83
C ASP A 79 -19.28 10.04 2.37
N SER A 80 -19.35 9.02 3.21
CA SER A 80 -18.18 8.27 3.69
C SER A 80 -17.71 7.18 2.71
N SER A 81 -18.43 7.00 1.60
CA SER A 81 -18.09 5.97 0.62
C SER A 81 -16.76 6.25 -0.07
N TRP A 82 -16.04 5.18 -0.33
CA TRP A 82 -14.87 5.18 -1.19
C TRP A 82 -15.31 4.87 -2.60
N ARG A 83 -14.60 5.44 -3.57
CA ARG A 83 -14.77 5.16 -4.99
C ARG A 83 -13.89 3.97 -5.35
N GLU A 84 -14.41 3.10 -6.20
CA GLU A 84 -13.71 1.94 -6.72
C GLU A 84 -13.56 2.11 -8.23
N VAL A 85 -12.32 2.15 -8.70
CA VAL A 85 -12.00 2.28 -10.12
C VAL A 85 -11.08 1.14 -10.47
N MET A 86 -11.63 0.11 -11.12
CA MET A 86 -10.88 -1.09 -11.49
C MET A 86 -11.08 -1.44 -12.97
N SER A 87 -10.16 -2.24 -13.48
CA SER A 87 -10.20 -2.88 -14.79
C SER A 87 -10.33 -4.39 -14.56
N VAL A 88 -11.22 -5.04 -15.32
CA VAL A 88 -11.39 -6.48 -15.34
C VAL A 88 -10.67 -7.03 -16.56
N GLU A 89 -9.80 -7.99 -16.35
CA GLU A 89 -9.01 -8.60 -17.42
C GLU A 89 -9.88 -9.48 -18.34
N PRO A 90 -9.48 -9.65 -19.61
CA PRO A 90 -10.11 -10.62 -20.51
C PRO A 90 -10.21 -12.01 -19.85
N GLY A 91 -11.39 -12.62 -19.91
CA GLY A 91 -11.67 -13.90 -19.25
C GLY A 91 -12.27 -13.79 -17.83
N TRP A 92 -12.38 -12.57 -17.28
CA TRP A 92 -13.10 -12.28 -16.02
C TRP A 92 -12.63 -13.12 -14.82
N GLN A 93 -11.34 -13.47 -14.81
CA GLN A 93 -10.68 -14.18 -13.72
C GLN A 93 -9.92 -13.24 -12.79
N GLU A 94 -9.56 -12.06 -13.28
CA GLU A 94 -8.74 -11.10 -12.55
C GLU A 94 -9.29 -9.68 -12.75
N MET A 95 -9.17 -8.86 -11.72
CA MET A 95 -9.39 -7.42 -11.84
C MET A 95 -8.45 -6.67 -10.91
N SER A 96 -8.00 -5.50 -11.34
CA SER A 96 -7.10 -4.65 -10.56
C SER A 96 -7.45 -3.18 -10.70
N GLY A 97 -7.06 -2.38 -9.72
CA GLY A 97 -7.28 -0.94 -9.74
C GLY A 97 -7.11 -0.33 -8.37
N ARG A 98 -7.87 0.74 -8.09
CA ARG A 98 -7.72 1.51 -6.84
C ARG A 98 -9.06 1.80 -6.19
N TRP A 99 -9.09 1.66 -4.86
CA TRP A 99 -10.19 2.13 -4.02
C TRP A 99 -9.71 3.35 -3.23
N PHE A 100 -10.42 4.48 -3.28
CA PHE A 100 -9.93 5.72 -2.68
C PHE A 100 -11.05 6.61 -2.14
N ARG A 101 -10.71 7.51 -1.22
CA ARG A 101 -11.69 8.44 -0.65
C ARG A 101 -12.09 9.49 -1.68
N GLY A 102 -13.36 9.86 -1.71
CA GLY A 102 -13.88 10.75 -2.75
C GLY A 102 -13.19 12.13 -2.82
N GLY A 103 -13.21 12.89 -1.74
CA GLY A 103 -12.60 14.23 -1.69
C GLY A 103 -11.09 14.25 -1.43
N TYR A 104 -10.48 13.08 -1.22
CA TYR A 104 -9.09 12.92 -0.81
C TYR A 104 -8.53 11.63 -1.44
N ASP A 105 -8.37 11.64 -2.76
CA ASP A 105 -8.00 10.46 -3.55
C ASP A 105 -6.56 9.96 -3.32
N GLU A 106 -5.72 10.80 -2.70
CA GLU A 106 -4.41 10.44 -2.18
C GLU A 106 -4.49 9.36 -1.08
N PHE A 107 -5.63 9.22 -0.40
CA PHE A 107 -5.89 8.12 0.53
C PHE A 107 -6.67 7.02 -0.18
N GLY A 108 -5.99 5.92 -0.42
CA GLY A 108 -6.57 4.77 -1.09
C GLY A 108 -5.73 3.51 -0.97
N ILE A 109 -6.29 2.44 -1.50
CA ILE A 109 -5.73 1.10 -1.55
C ILE A 109 -5.61 0.72 -3.03
N ASP A 110 -4.41 0.29 -3.44
CA ASP A 110 -4.25 -0.42 -4.70
C ASP A 110 -4.69 -1.87 -4.49
N ILE A 111 -5.62 -2.34 -5.31
CA ILE A 111 -6.38 -3.58 -5.13
C ILE A 111 -6.16 -4.47 -6.35
N SER A 112 -5.96 -5.75 -6.07
CA SER A 112 -6.07 -6.85 -7.03
C SER A 112 -7.04 -7.89 -6.50
N ALA A 113 -7.85 -8.46 -7.38
CA ALA A 113 -8.80 -9.51 -7.05
C ALA A 113 -8.76 -10.63 -8.09
N GLN A 114 -8.70 -11.87 -7.61
CA GLN A 114 -8.69 -13.09 -8.43
C GLN A 114 -9.94 -13.92 -8.13
N ARG A 115 -10.61 -14.43 -9.16
CA ARG A 115 -11.79 -15.27 -8.99
C ARG A 115 -11.43 -16.57 -8.27
N ILE A 116 -12.27 -16.96 -7.31
CA ILE A 116 -12.16 -18.23 -6.60
C ILE A 116 -13.04 -19.26 -7.34
N SER A 117 -12.42 -20.18 -8.07
CA SER A 117 -13.10 -21.22 -8.86
C SER A 117 -13.02 -22.64 -8.26
N GLY A 118 -12.36 -22.80 -7.12
CA GLY A 118 -12.15 -24.08 -6.43
C GLY A 118 -10.67 -24.31 -6.11
N GLY A 119 -10.37 -25.30 -5.26
CA GLY A 119 -8.99 -25.59 -4.83
C GLY A 119 -8.38 -24.53 -3.91
N THR A 120 -7.24 -24.88 -3.32
CA THR A 120 -6.44 -23.97 -2.49
C THR A 120 -5.80 -22.89 -3.35
N VAL A 121 -5.86 -21.63 -2.91
CA VAL A 121 -5.16 -20.50 -3.54
C VAL A 121 -4.40 -19.74 -2.48
N VAL A 122 -3.15 -19.38 -2.75
CA VAL A 122 -2.32 -18.55 -1.86
C VAL A 122 -2.21 -17.16 -2.47
N ALA A 123 -2.64 -16.14 -1.72
CA ALA A 123 -2.58 -14.74 -2.14
C ALA A 123 -1.24 -14.08 -1.81
N GLY A 124 -0.61 -14.46 -0.69
CA GLY A 124 0.60 -13.80 -0.23
C GLY A 124 1.08 -14.30 1.12
N VAL A 125 2.30 -13.91 1.47
CA VAL A 125 2.94 -14.20 2.76
C VAL A 125 3.44 -12.91 3.38
N VAL A 126 3.19 -12.73 4.68
CA VAL A 126 3.69 -11.57 5.44
C VAL A 126 4.33 -12.01 6.76
N PRO A 127 5.52 -11.51 7.11
CA PRO A 127 6.41 -10.70 6.27
C PRO A 127 6.97 -11.49 5.07
N LYS A 128 7.18 -10.81 3.94
CA LYS A 128 7.79 -11.42 2.74
C LYS A 128 9.30 -11.60 2.90
N ALA A 129 9.98 -10.63 3.51
CA ALA A 129 11.42 -10.65 3.68
C ALA A 129 11.83 -11.22 5.04
N LEU A 130 12.72 -12.20 5.02
CA LEU A 130 13.13 -12.98 6.19
C LEU A 130 14.64 -12.87 6.39
N LYS A 131 15.04 -12.35 7.55
CA LYS A 131 16.45 -12.16 7.86
C LYS A 131 17.12 -13.51 8.11
N ARG A 132 18.28 -13.74 7.50
CA ARG A 132 19.10 -14.93 7.76
C ARG A 132 19.44 -15.06 9.24
N GLY A 133 19.37 -16.28 9.75
CA GLY A 133 19.62 -16.57 11.17
C GLY A 133 18.48 -16.18 12.12
N ALA A 134 17.38 -15.57 11.62
CA ALA A 134 16.24 -15.27 12.46
C ALA A 134 15.58 -16.55 12.99
N ARG A 135 15.11 -16.50 14.23
CA ARG A 135 14.44 -17.61 14.93
C ARG A 135 13.07 -17.18 15.40
N ASP A 136 12.14 -18.13 15.42
CA ASP A 136 10.76 -17.97 15.89
C ASP A 136 10.00 -16.81 15.21
N VAL A 137 10.24 -16.61 13.92
CA VAL A 137 9.58 -15.56 13.13
C VAL A 137 8.14 -15.98 12.84
N GLU A 138 7.17 -15.14 13.19
CA GLU A 138 5.77 -15.36 12.79
C GLU A 138 5.56 -14.94 11.34
N LEU A 139 5.04 -15.87 10.54
CA LEU A 139 4.56 -15.65 9.18
C LEU A 139 3.07 -15.92 9.11
N THR A 140 2.37 -15.12 8.33
CA THR A 140 0.99 -15.39 7.92
C THR A 140 0.94 -15.63 6.43
N VAL A 141 0.46 -16.80 6.04
CA VAL A 141 0.10 -17.16 4.67
C VAL A 141 -1.36 -16.82 4.49
N PHE A 142 -1.68 -15.92 3.57
CA PHE A 142 -3.05 -15.51 3.24
C PHE A 142 -3.51 -16.19 1.96
N GLY A 143 -4.79 -16.51 1.86
CA GLY A 143 -5.33 -17.20 0.69
C GLY A 143 -6.83 -17.48 0.75
N ALA A 144 -7.24 -18.43 -0.07
CA ALA A 144 -8.60 -18.96 -0.09
C ALA A 144 -8.57 -20.48 -0.14
N ASN A 145 -9.56 -21.10 0.52
CA ASN A 145 -9.71 -22.56 0.62
C ASN A 145 -8.46 -23.25 1.17
N LEU A 146 -7.70 -22.56 2.02
CA LEU A 146 -6.55 -23.14 2.71
C LEU A 146 -6.99 -24.31 3.61
N PRO A 147 -6.14 -25.31 3.86
CA PRO A 147 -6.48 -26.41 4.75
C PRO A 147 -6.85 -25.92 6.16
N ARG A 148 -7.93 -26.45 6.73
CA ARG A 148 -8.32 -26.14 8.13
C ARG A 148 -7.35 -26.73 9.16
N SER A 149 -6.58 -27.73 8.77
CA SER A 149 -5.51 -28.33 9.55
C SER A 149 -4.34 -28.63 8.61
N VAL A 150 -3.14 -28.30 9.05
CA VAL A 150 -1.90 -28.45 8.29
C VAL A 150 -0.79 -28.77 9.28
N SER A 151 0.13 -29.68 8.92
CA SER A 151 1.31 -29.97 9.72
C SER A 151 2.49 -29.14 9.21
N THR A 152 3.47 -28.88 10.06
CA THR A 152 4.64 -28.08 9.66
C THR A 152 5.39 -28.70 8.48
N GLY A 153 5.45 -30.03 8.39
CA GLY A 153 6.11 -30.75 7.29
C GLY A 153 5.43 -30.63 5.93
N THR A 154 4.21 -30.10 5.86
CA THR A 154 3.50 -29.87 4.58
C THR A 154 3.45 -28.40 4.16
N ILE A 155 4.11 -27.53 4.92
CA ILE A 155 4.34 -26.12 4.57
C ILE A 155 5.81 -25.97 4.19
N ASP A 156 6.08 -25.89 2.89
CA ASP A 156 7.44 -25.77 2.37
C ASP A 156 7.70 -24.32 1.95
N PHE A 157 8.60 -23.64 2.68
CA PHE A 157 9.07 -22.29 2.35
C PHE A 157 10.41 -22.32 1.55
N GLY A 158 10.79 -23.49 1.04
CA GLY A 158 12.04 -23.73 0.34
C GLY A 158 13.27 -23.83 1.26
N PRO A 159 14.44 -24.10 0.66
CA PRO A 159 15.65 -24.43 1.41
C PRO A 159 16.16 -23.29 2.29
N GLY A 160 16.51 -23.64 3.54
CA GLY A 160 17.02 -22.74 4.57
C GLY A 160 15.93 -22.04 5.39
N ILE A 161 14.64 -22.34 5.17
CA ILE A 161 13.53 -21.86 5.97
C ILE A 161 12.72 -23.06 6.45
N THR A 162 12.51 -23.19 7.75
CA THR A 162 11.83 -24.34 8.35
C THR A 162 10.63 -23.88 9.15
N ALA A 163 9.45 -24.41 8.82
CA ALA A 163 8.26 -24.27 9.66
C ALA A 163 8.43 -25.08 10.96
N THR A 164 8.38 -24.40 12.10
CA THR A 164 8.59 -25.01 13.42
C THR A 164 7.27 -25.24 14.16
N ARG A 165 6.26 -24.40 13.93
CA ARG A 165 4.96 -24.50 14.60
C ARG A 165 3.85 -23.88 13.78
N VAL A 166 2.73 -24.56 13.63
CA VAL A 166 1.47 -23.95 13.13
C VAL A 166 0.74 -23.34 14.34
N VAL A 167 0.54 -22.02 14.31
CA VAL A 167 -0.13 -21.26 15.38
C VAL A 167 -1.64 -21.33 15.21
N ARG A 168 -2.13 -21.10 13.99
CA ARG A 168 -3.54 -21.26 13.61
C ARG A 168 -3.66 -21.55 12.12
N SER A 169 -4.72 -22.25 11.74
CA SER A 169 -5.02 -22.58 10.34
C SER A 169 -6.51 -22.39 10.11
N SER A 170 -6.86 -21.73 9.01
CA SER A 170 -8.23 -21.49 8.58
C SER A 170 -8.27 -21.49 7.05
N PRO A 171 -9.45 -21.50 6.42
CA PRO A 171 -9.56 -21.39 4.97
C PRO A 171 -9.03 -20.07 4.36
N ASP A 172 -8.70 -19.08 5.19
CA ASP A 172 -8.39 -17.71 4.76
C ASP A 172 -6.94 -17.31 5.10
N GLU A 173 -6.41 -17.90 6.17
CA GLU A 173 -5.04 -17.69 6.61
C GLU A 173 -4.47 -18.89 7.37
N ILE A 174 -3.16 -19.09 7.27
CA ILE A 174 -2.35 -19.98 8.09
C ILE A 174 -1.27 -19.13 8.76
N VAL A 175 -1.23 -19.13 10.08
CA VAL A 175 -0.14 -18.50 10.85
C VAL A 175 0.82 -19.57 11.33
N VAL A 176 2.10 -19.37 11.03
CA VAL A 176 3.16 -20.34 11.25
C VAL A 176 4.40 -19.63 11.81
N ARG A 177 5.10 -20.29 12.74
CA ARG A 177 6.43 -19.89 13.18
C ARG A 177 7.48 -20.57 12.33
N VAL A 178 8.48 -19.83 11.91
CA VAL A 178 9.59 -20.33 11.11
C VAL A 178 10.95 -19.97 11.70
N ASN A 179 11.95 -20.78 11.36
CA ASN A 179 13.36 -20.48 11.55
C ASN A 179 14.01 -20.29 10.19
N VAL A 180 14.91 -19.31 10.08
CA VAL A 180 15.72 -19.06 8.90
C VAL A 180 17.16 -19.41 9.23
N ASP A 181 17.78 -20.30 8.46
CA ASP A 181 19.17 -20.65 8.70
C ASP A 181 20.11 -19.47 8.47
N SER A 182 21.13 -19.37 9.32
CA SER A 182 22.21 -18.37 9.14
C SER A 182 22.98 -18.60 7.85
N ALA A 183 23.02 -19.84 7.35
CA ALA A 183 23.62 -20.23 6.08
C ALA A 183 22.64 -20.19 4.89
N ALA A 184 21.36 -19.83 5.10
CA ALA A 184 20.39 -19.76 4.00
C ALA A 184 20.90 -18.82 2.90
N ARG A 185 20.81 -19.24 1.63
CA ARG A 185 21.21 -18.38 0.50
C ARG A 185 20.28 -17.18 0.41
N VAL A 186 20.84 -15.98 0.21
CA VAL A 186 20.05 -14.77 -0.09
C VAL A 186 19.26 -14.98 -1.39
N GLY A 187 18.02 -14.50 -1.42
CA GLY A 187 17.15 -14.56 -2.60
C GLY A 187 15.79 -15.22 -2.35
N ASN A 188 14.99 -15.27 -3.41
CA ASN A 188 13.59 -15.69 -3.37
C ASN A 188 13.43 -17.18 -3.05
N ARG A 189 12.28 -17.53 -2.46
CA ARG A 189 11.80 -18.89 -2.24
C ARG A 189 10.33 -18.98 -2.58
N ASP A 190 9.97 -20.09 -3.19
CA ASP A 190 8.57 -20.43 -3.42
C ASP A 190 7.98 -21.01 -2.14
N LEU A 191 6.66 -20.86 -1.99
CA LEU A 191 5.88 -21.51 -0.95
C LEU A 191 5.04 -22.61 -1.59
N VAL A 192 5.03 -23.80 -0.99
CA VAL A 192 4.06 -24.86 -1.30
C VAL A 192 3.26 -25.20 -0.04
N VAL A 193 1.93 -25.17 -0.15
CA VAL A 193 1.02 -25.54 0.94
C VAL A 193 -0.33 -25.98 0.39
N GLY A 194 -0.86 -27.10 0.90
CA GLY A 194 -2.22 -27.55 0.57
C GLY A 194 -2.47 -27.79 -0.93
N GLY A 195 -1.44 -28.21 -1.67
CA GLY A 195 -1.50 -28.42 -3.12
C GLY A 195 -1.38 -27.16 -3.98
N ALA A 196 -1.28 -25.98 -3.36
CA ALA A 196 -1.02 -24.72 -4.04
C ALA A 196 0.45 -24.32 -3.93
N SER A 197 0.95 -23.59 -4.92
CA SER A 197 2.28 -22.98 -4.92
C SER A 197 2.19 -21.48 -5.15
N LEU A 198 2.95 -20.69 -4.39
CA LEU A 198 3.18 -19.28 -4.65
C LEU A 198 4.65 -19.07 -4.98
N LYS A 199 4.93 -18.59 -6.19
CA LYS A 199 6.29 -18.25 -6.62
C LYS A 199 6.80 -17.01 -5.87
N GLU A 200 8.09 -17.02 -5.53
CA GLU A 200 8.77 -15.91 -4.85
C GLU A 200 7.98 -15.41 -3.62
N ALA A 201 7.36 -16.34 -2.90
CA ALA A 201 6.48 -16.08 -1.77
C ALA A 201 7.20 -15.37 -0.63
N VAL A 202 8.46 -15.75 -0.38
CA VAL A 202 9.32 -15.12 0.62
C VAL A 202 10.72 -14.90 0.03
N VAL A 203 11.50 -14.02 0.66
CA VAL A 203 12.88 -13.72 0.26
C VAL A 203 13.78 -13.72 1.49
N ALA A 204 14.85 -14.52 1.45
CA ALA A 204 15.86 -14.48 2.50
C ALA A 204 16.84 -13.33 2.23
N TYR A 205 17.15 -12.52 3.24
CA TYR A 205 18.07 -11.39 3.13
C TYR A 205 19.05 -11.33 4.32
N ASP A 206 20.16 -10.61 4.15
CA ASP A 206 21.20 -10.50 5.17
C ASP A 206 20.99 -9.29 6.10
N LYS A 207 20.99 -8.09 5.53
CA LYS A 207 20.86 -6.84 6.27
C LYS A 207 20.15 -5.77 5.43
N VAL A 208 19.76 -4.68 6.09
CA VAL A 208 19.30 -3.47 5.40
C VAL A 208 20.54 -2.65 5.09
N ASP A 209 20.87 -2.52 3.81
CA ASP A 209 22.04 -1.81 3.30
C ASP A 209 21.74 -0.32 3.07
N ARG A 210 20.51 -0.02 2.67
CA ARG A 210 20.00 1.35 2.50
C ARG A 210 18.51 1.42 2.81
N ILE A 211 17.99 2.64 2.87
CA ILE A 211 16.56 2.89 2.84
C ILE A 211 16.19 3.72 1.62
N ARG A 212 14.92 3.64 1.21
CA ARG A 212 14.34 4.45 0.15
C ARG A 212 13.01 5.04 0.62
N VAL A 213 12.81 6.34 0.40
CA VAL A 213 11.49 6.95 0.59
C VAL A 213 10.66 6.70 -0.66
N SER A 214 9.43 6.21 -0.48
CA SER A 214 8.46 5.97 -1.54
C SER A 214 7.22 6.85 -1.33
N PRO A 215 6.72 7.55 -2.36
CA PRO A 215 7.35 7.72 -3.67
C PRO A 215 8.66 8.52 -3.57
N ASN A 216 9.48 8.51 -4.63
CA ASN A 216 10.74 9.29 -4.70
C ASN A 216 10.52 10.79 -4.88
N SER A 217 9.35 11.16 -5.41
CA SER A 217 8.83 12.51 -5.46
C SER A 217 7.32 12.49 -5.27
N ASN A 218 6.78 13.46 -4.53
CA ASN A 218 5.34 13.61 -4.33
C ASN A 218 4.91 15.08 -4.45
N MET A 219 3.60 15.32 -4.48
CA MET A 219 3.01 16.65 -4.51
C MET A 219 1.92 16.75 -3.44
N ALA A 220 1.90 17.88 -2.74
CA ALA A 220 0.81 18.28 -1.85
C ALA A 220 0.24 19.62 -2.32
N ARG A 221 -1.00 19.93 -1.92
CA ARG A 221 -1.63 21.22 -2.25
C ARG A 221 -2.17 21.91 -1.02
N VAL A 222 -1.82 23.18 -0.85
CA VAL A 222 -2.46 24.03 0.15
C VAL A 222 -3.97 24.10 -0.10
N GLY A 223 -4.71 24.33 0.97
CA GLY A 223 -6.17 24.39 0.95
C GLY A 223 -6.72 24.63 2.35
N GLY A 224 -8.03 24.49 2.51
CA GLY A 224 -8.73 24.67 3.78
C GLY A 224 -9.57 25.95 3.85
N VAL A 225 -9.43 26.88 2.90
CA VAL A 225 -10.34 28.04 2.80
C VAL A 225 -11.52 27.76 1.88
N ARG A 226 -11.27 27.46 0.59
CA ARG A 226 -12.34 27.16 -0.40
C ARG A 226 -12.33 25.73 -0.92
N PHE A 227 -11.15 25.13 -1.04
CA PHE A 227 -10.96 23.76 -1.50
C PHE A 227 -10.26 22.94 -0.41
N PRO A 228 -10.49 21.62 -0.33
CA PRO A 228 -9.78 20.78 0.62
C PRO A 228 -8.28 20.80 0.35
N LYS A 229 -7.52 20.55 1.40
CA LYS A 229 -6.09 20.26 1.31
C LYS A 229 -5.88 18.96 0.55
N GLN A 230 -4.78 18.87 -0.21
CA GLN A 230 -4.30 17.60 -0.76
C GLN A 230 -3.07 17.16 0.01
N PHE A 231 -3.18 16.04 0.72
CA PHE A 231 -2.12 15.47 1.54
C PHE A 231 -1.10 14.72 0.68
N ALA A 232 0.06 14.41 1.27
CA ALA A 232 1.04 13.50 0.66
C ALA A 232 1.43 12.43 1.69
N GLN A 233 1.52 11.18 1.25
CA GLN A 233 1.88 10.04 2.10
C GLN A 233 3.22 9.46 1.64
N PHE A 234 4.02 9.01 2.60
CA PHE A 234 5.35 8.47 2.39
C PHE A 234 5.59 7.22 3.21
N GLU A 235 6.36 6.29 2.66
CA GLU A 235 6.88 5.12 3.36
C GLU A 235 8.39 5.02 3.21
N ALA A 236 9.05 4.48 4.23
CA ALA A 236 10.46 4.16 4.18
C ALA A 236 10.62 2.65 3.99
N LEU A 237 11.15 2.25 2.84
CA LEU A 237 11.44 0.86 2.50
C LEU A 237 12.91 0.56 2.81
N GLY A 238 13.17 -0.52 3.54
CA GLY A 238 14.52 -1.06 3.66
C GLY A 238 14.90 -1.81 2.38
N ILE A 239 16.13 -1.64 1.93
CA ILE A 239 16.67 -2.34 0.76
C ILE A 239 17.94 -3.09 1.19
N SER A 240 18.05 -4.35 0.79
CA SER A 240 19.28 -5.13 0.84
C SER A 240 19.89 -5.21 -0.55
N TYR A 241 21.22 -5.15 -0.65
CA TYR A 241 21.97 -5.22 -1.92
C TYR A 241 22.02 -6.62 -2.55
N GLY A 242 21.13 -7.51 -2.14
CA GLY A 242 21.02 -8.82 -2.74
C GLY A 242 22.26 -9.71 -2.60
N PRO A 243 22.30 -10.80 -3.39
CA PRO A 243 23.46 -11.69 -3.48
C PRO A 243 24.75 -11.05 -4.00
N ASP A 244 24.69 -10.04 -4.89
CA ASP A 244 25.88 -9.43 -5.49
C ASP A 244 26.55 -8.36 -4.59
N GLY A 245 25.82 -7.87 -3.59
CA GLY A 245 26.30 -6.92 -2.59
C GLY A 245 26.48 -5.49 -3.12
N LYS A 246 25.93 -5.17 -4.29
CA LYS A 246 26.04 -3.85 -4.92
C LYS A 246 24.70 -3.09 -4.87
N PRO A 247 24.72 -1.77 -4.69
CA PRO A 247 23.51 -0.98 -4.74
C PRO A 247 22.95 -0.85 -6.17
N ASP A 248 21.63 -0.71 -6.26
CA ASP A 248 20.91 -0.31 -7.48
C ASP A 248 21.07 -1.31 -8.65
N THR A 249 21.15 -2.59 -8.32
CA THR A 249 21.17 -3.72 -9.26
C THR A 249 19.82 -4.43 -9.30
N ALA A 250 19.67 -5.37 -10.24
CA ALA A 250 18.41 -6.09 -10.43
C ALA A 250 18.09 -7.08 -9.29
N ASP A 251 19.07 -7.43 -8.46
CA ASP A 251 18.93 -8.35 -7.33
C ASP A 251 18.77 -7.64 -5.98
N ASP A 252 18.65 -6.31 -5.96
CA ASP A 252 18.25 -5.54 -4.79
C ASP A 252 16.91 -6.06 -4.23
N ILE A 253 16.88 -6.34 -2.93
CA ILE A 253 15.71 -6.89 -2.24
C ILE A 253 15.05 -5.78 -1.42
N SER A 254 13.78 -5.48 -1.71
CA SER A 254 12.94 -4.70 -0.81
C SER A 254 12.55 -5.55 0.40
N VAL A 255 13.00 -5.16 1.59
CA VAL A 255 12.69 -5.89 2.84
C VAL A 255 11.37 -5.48 3.48
N GLY A 256 10.62 -4.58 2.83
CA GLY A 256 9.40 -3.98 3.35
C GLY A 256 9.66 -2.67 4.11
N THR A 257 8.64 -2.18 4.80
CA THR A 257 8.73 -0.93 5.57
C THR A 257 9.63 -1.09 6.78
N VAL A 258 10.41 -0.06 7.07
CA VAL A 258 11.30 0.00 8.25
C VAL A 258 10.92 1.17 9.16
N PRO A 259 11.10 1.02 10.49
CA PRO A 259 10.75 2.09 11.43
C PRO A 259 11.75 3.25 11.30
N VAL A 260 11.27 4.44 10.94
CA VAL A 260 12.10 5.63 10.73
C VAL A 260 11.62 6.81 11.55
N THR A 261 12.50 7.77 11.76
CA THR A 261 12.12 9.12 12.17
C THR A 261 11.93 9.99 10.92
N TRP A 262 10.79 10.65 10.83
CA TRP A 262 10.42 11.54 9.74
C TRP A 262 10.76 13.00 10.07
N SER A 263 11.29 13.73 9.10
CA SER A 263 11.52 15.17 9.19
C SER A 263 11.41 15.87 7.83
N LEU A 264 11.32 17.19 7.85
CA LEU A 264 11.44 18.03 6.67
C LEU A 264 12.81 18.70 6.66
N GLU A 265 13.40 18.85 5.47
CA GLU A 265 14.63 19.61 5.23
C GLU A 265 14.40 20.55 4.03
N GLU A 266 15.07 21.70 4.01
CA GLU A 266 14.93 22.67 2.91
C GLU A 266 15.43 22.09 1.58
N TYR A 267 14.69 22.37 0.50
CA TYR A 267 15.20 22.16 -0.86
C TYR A 267 15.92 23.42 -1.29
N GLY A 268 17.19 23.56 -0.90
CA GLY A 268 17.96 24.81 -1.04
C GLY A 268 18.31 25.22 -2.48
N VAL A 269 17.31 25.59 -3.29
CA VAL A 269 17.49 26.12 -4.65
C VAL A 269 17.73 27.62 -4.63
N THR A 270 17.23 28.31 -3.60
CA THR A 270 17.35 29.77 -3.47
C THR A 270 18.13 30.18 -2.22
N PHE A 271 18.75 31.37 -2.26
CA PHE A 271 19.41 31.93 -1.10
C PHE A 271 18.36 32.34 -0.06
N LYS A 272 18.48 31.81 1.17
CA LYS A 272 17.51 31.95 2.28
C LYS A 272 16.18 31.21 2.07
N ASP A 273 16.22 30.03 1.47
CA ASP A 273 15.05 29.16 1.47
C ASP A 273 14.58 28.88 2.90
N ASP A 274 13.29 29.09 3.15
CA ASP A 274 12.64 28.96 4.45
C ASP A 274 11.30 28.21 4.35
N ASP A 275 11.11 27.50 3.24
CA ASP A 275 9.87 26.83 2.87
C ASP A 275 9.40 25.86 3.96
N VAL A 276 10.30 25.14 4.64
CA VAL A 276 9.93 24.19 5.72
C VAL A 276 9.12 24.85 6.82
N ARG A 277 9.35 26.14 7.12
CA ARG A 277 8.58 26.87 8.14
C ARG A 277 7.13 27.11 7.73
N TRP A 278 6.84 27.13 6.43
CA TRP A 278 5.57 27.65 5.90
C TRP A 278 4.72 26.59 5.23
N VAL A 279 5.30 25.58 4.58
CA VAL A 279 4.57 24.69 3.68
C VAL A 279 3.59 23.74 4.37
N GLY A 280 3.80 23.43 5.65
CA GLY A 280 2.95 22.49 6.39
C GLY A 280 3.73 21.70 7.44
N SER A 281 3.24 20.50 7.78
CA SER A 281 3.87 19.62 8.76
C SER A 281 3.86 18.16 8.32
N LEU A 282 4.89 17.42 8.72
CA LEU A 282 5.02 15.99 8.49
C LEU A 282 4.89 15.25 9.83
N ASP A 283 3.98 14.30 9.91
CA ASP A 283 3.85 13.45 11.11
C ASP A 283 4.79 12.23 11.08
N GLN A 284 4.93 11.55 12.22
CA GLN A 284 5.79 10.36 12.32
C GLN A 284 5.19 9.10 11.68
N ARG A 285 4.01 9.18 11.06
CA ARG A 285 3.45 8.12 10.21
C ARG A 285 3.82 8.34 8.73
N GLY A 286 4.54 9.41 8.42
CA GLY A 286 4.90 9.76 7.04
C GLY A 286 3.77 10.45 6.29
N VAL A 287 2.82 11.09 6.98
CA VAL A 287 1.74 11.87 6.36
C VAL A 287 2.06 13.35 6.44
N PHE A 288 2.22 13.98 5.29
CA PHE A 288 2.38 15.42 5.16
C PHE A 288 1.01 16.11 5.06
N THR A 289 0.80 17.07 5.95
CA THR A 289 -0.37 17.95 5.96
C THR A 289 0.05 19.34 5.49
N PRO A 290 -0.42 19.81 4.31
CA PRO A 290 -0.05 21.13 3.81
C PRO A 290 -0.68 22.24 4.66
N ALA A 291 -0.11 23.42 4.59
CA ALA A 291 -0.62 24.63 5.24
C ALA A 291 -1.92 25.15 4.60
N VAL A 292 -2.46 26.23 5.16
CA VAL A 292 -3.64 26.91 4.62
C VAL A 292 -3.30 27.66 3.32
N ASP A 293 -4.25 27.73 2.39
CA ASP A 293 -4.11 28.48 1.14
C ASP A 293 -4.29 30.00 1.30
N GLY A 294 -3.76 30.75 0.33
CA GLY A 294 -3.85 32.21 0.26
C GLY A 294 -2.54 32.95 0.63
N PRO A 295 -2.47 34.26 0.34
CA PRO A 295 -1.32 35.10 0.69
C PRO A 295 -1.02 35.06 2.19
N ASN A 296 0.23 34.77 2.55
CA ASN A 296 0.66 34.79 3.95
C ASN A 296 1.48 36.06 4.22
N PRO A 297 0.96 37.02 5.02
CA PRO A 297 1.66 38.28 5.31
C PRO A 297 2.97 38.09 6.07
N ASP A 298 3.17 36.94 6.73
CA ASP A 298 4.40 36.63 7.45
C ASP A 298 5.53 36.14 6.52
N ARG A 299 5.21 35.81 5.25
CA ARG A 299 6.21 35.47 4.22
C ARG A 299 6.67 36.71 3.48
N ALA A 300 7.93 36.71 3.07
CA ALA A 300 8.50 37.78 2.25
C ALA A 300 7.67 38.00 0.97
N GLY A 301 7.13 39.21 0.81
CA GLY A 301 6.28 39.58 -0.32
C GLY A 301 4.87 39.01 -0.28
N SER A 302 4.37 38.63 0.89
CA SER A 302 3.04 38.04 1.09
C SER A 302 2.78 36.80 0.22
N ARG A 303 3.82 35.97 0.03
CA ARG A 303 3.75 34.74 -0.76
C ARG A 303 2.79 33.74 -0.13
N ASN A 304 2.26 32.82 -0.94
CA ASN A 304 1.48 31.68 -0.43
C ASN A 304 2.37 30.72 0.37
N ASN A 305 1.76 29.84 1.17
CA ASN A 305 2.43 28.76 1.90
C ASN A 305 2.83 27.56 1.01
N ILE A 306 3.42 27.86 -0.15
CA ILE A 306 3.89 26.90 -1.15
C ILE A 306 5.41 26.86 -1.15
N GLY A 307 6.00 25.78 -1.64
CA GLY A 307 7.44 25.60 -1.61
C GLY A 307 7.86 24.17 -1.89
N ASP A 308 9.15 24.00 -2.12
CA ASP A 308 9.76 22.70 -2.36
C ASP A 308 10.55 22.27 -1.13
N VAL A 309 10.34 21.05 -0.64
CA VAL A 309 11.03 20.54 0.54
C VAL A 309 11.47 19.09 0.33
N TYR A 310 12.47 18.65 1.09
CA TYR A 310 12.78 17.24 1.22
C TYR A 310 12.02 16.63 2.39
N VAL A 311 11.31 15.53 2.10
CA VAL A 311 10.82 14.60 3.12
C VAL A 311 11.93 13.60 3.42
N VAL A 312 12.38 13.56 4.67
CA VAL A 312 13.56 12.78 5.09
C VAL A 312 13.15 11.68 6.04
N ALA A 313 13.52 10.45 5.70
CA ALA A 313 13.44 9.30 6.58
C ALA A 313 14.83 9.02 7.15
N THR A 314 14.92 8.85 8.47
CA THR A 314 16.15 8.43 9.17
C THR A 314 15.93 7.07 9.82
N TYR A 315 16.69 6.05 9.38
CA TYR A 315 16.64 4.70 9.92
C TYR A 315 17.83 4.43 10.84
N GLN A 316 17.55 4.05 12.07
CA GLN A 316 18.56 3.61 13.02
C GLN A 316 18.88 2.13 12.80
N LEU A 317 20.11 1.82 12.39
CA LEU A 317 20.57 0.44 12.25
C LEU A 317 20.64 -0.26 13.63
N PRO A 318 20.36 -1.57 13.68
CA PRO A 318 20.58 -2.37 14.88
C PRO A 318 22.02 -2.26 15.39
N GLY A 319 22.22 -2.34 16.71
CA GLY A 319 23.54 -2.26 17.33
C GLY A 319 24.15 -0.85 17.41
N GLY A 320 23.35 0.20 17.15
CA GLY A 320 23.78 1.59 17.35
C GLY A 320 24.73 2.13 16.28
N ALA A 321 24.84 1.44 15.13
CA ALA A 321 25.62 1.94 13.99
C ALA A 321 25.06 3.27 13.46
N ARG A 322 25.84 3.98 12.66
CA ARG A 322 25.45 5.28 12.09
C ARG A 322 24.09 5.17 11.37
N PRO A 323 23.12 6.06 11.65
CA PRO A 323 21.84 6.06 10.96
C PRO A 323 22.01 6.24 9.46
N ILE A 324 21.13 5.58 8.68
CA ILE A 324 21.03 5.80 7.24
C ILE A 324 19.86 6.73 6.97
N LYS A 325 20.02 7.65 6.01
CA LYS A 325 18.97 8.58 5.59
C LYS A 325 18.59 8.35 4.13
N ALA A 326 17.32 8.61 3.82
CA ALA A 326 16.84 8.77 2.45
C ALA A 326 15.90 9.96 2.37
N ARG A 327 15.77 10.52 1.17
CA ARG A 327 14.94 11.70 0.91
C ARG A 327 13.98 11.43 -0.24
N SER A 328 12.81 12.07 -0.19
CA SER A 328 11.91 12.28 -1.31
C SER A 328 11.74 13.78 -1.54
N LEU A 329 11.67 14.20 -2.80
CA LEU A 329 11.22 15.56 -3.12
C LEU A 329 9.72 15.67 -2.83
N LEU A 330 9.30 16.77 -2.20
CA LEU A 330 7.90 17.10 -2.03
C LEU A 330 7.68 18.53 -2.54
N ILE A 331 6.84 18.65 -3.57
CA ILE A 331 6.40 19.93 -4.10
C ILE A 331 5.08 20.29 -3.42
N VAL A 332 5.05 21.39 -2.68
CA VAL A 332 3.83 21.91 -2.06
C VAL A 332 3.35 23.09 -2.89
N THR A 333 2.21 22.93 -3.55
CA THR A 333 1.74 23.89 -4.56
C THR A 333 0.34 24.41 -4.26
N VAL A 334 -0.15 25.28 -5.15
CA VAL A 334 -1.45 25.96 -5.09
C VAL A 334 -2.63 24.97 -5.04
N PRO A 335 -3.82 25.41 -4.57
CA PRO A 335 -5.01 24.56 -4.45
C PRO A 335 -5.39 23.87 -5.76
N LEU A 336 -6.14 22.76 -5.65
CA LEU A 336 -6.55 21.93 -6.80
C LEU A 336 -7.32 22.74 -7.86
N TYR A 337 -8.15 23.66 -7.41
CA TYR A 337 -8.90 24.57 -8.27
C TYR A 337 -8.56 26.01 -7.92
N MET A 338 -8.09 26.74 -8.92
CA MET A 338 -7.90 28.17 -8.86
C MET A 338 -8.86 28.83 -9.84
N ARG A 339 -9.64 29.80 -9.35
CA ARG A 339 -10.36 30.69 -10.25
C ARG A 339 -9.38 31.76 -10.72
N TRP A 340 -8.89 31.60 -11.94
CA TRP A 340 -8.15 32.64 -12.62
C TRP A 340 -9.15 33.61 -13.22
N GLU A 341 -9.25 34.82 -12.66
CA GLU A 341 -9.85 35.94 -13.37
C GLU A 341 -8.73 36.66 -14.14
N PRO A 342 -8.54 36.40 -15.45
CA PRO A 342 -7.68 37.26 -16.24
C PRO A 342 -8.25 38.67 -16.12
N ALA A 343 -7.39 39.61 -15.73
CA ALA A 343 -7.79 40.97 -15.34
C ALA A 343 -8.86 41.53 -16.28
N ARG A 344 -9.96 42.05 -15.71
CA ARG A 344 -10.62 43.17 -16.36
C ARG A 344 -9.56 44.27 -16.43
N THR A 345 -8.93 44.44 -17.58
CA THR A 345 -8.37 45.74 -17.92
C THR A 345 -9.53 46.72 -17.80
N ALA A 346 -9.52 47.53 -16.75
CA ALA A 346 -10.45 48.64 -16.66
C ALA A 346 -10.24 49.53 -17.90
N PRO A 347 -11.31 49.97 -18.58
CA PRO A 347 -11.21 50.89 -19.71
C PRO A 347 -10.58 52.23 -19.32
#